data_AF-A0A8C5KRC4-F1
#
_entry.id   AF-A0A8C5KRC4-F1
#
_cell.length_a   1.000
_cell.length_b   1.000
_cell.length_c   1.000
_cell.angle_alpha   90.00
_cell.angle_beta   90.00
_cell.angle_gamma   90.00
#
_symmetry.space_group_name_H-M   'P 1'
#
loop_
_entity.id
_entity.type
_entity.pdbx_description
1 polymer ?
#
loop_
_entity_poly.entity_id
_entity_poly.type
_entity_poly.pdbx_seq_one_letter_code
_entity_poly.pdbx_strand_id
1 'polypeptide(L)'
;MPRRGSVLHTWTHWQLLGLALLCSLVLFMYLLEFAPPPDRWECISQLKQELQEMSEKMRALQERKHPGANGLGPQVHKEQAPSYLLKFLHSQIDKAKVSVGAKLPSEYGVIPFESFTLMKVFQLEMGLTRHPEEKPVRKDKRDELVEVIEAGLEVINNPDEDDEQDDEGGPLGEKLMFNENDFIEGYYRTERDKGTQYELFFKKADIMEYRHVTLFCPFGPLMKLKIINIIVPLAERTEAFVQFMQNFRDVYIHQDKRIHLTAVYFGKEGLSKVKSILESVTSESNFYNCTLISLNEEFNRERGLNVGAGGWDKGEGLMFFCDVDIYFSAEFFNSCQLNAEPGKKVFYPVVFILYNPAIVYANQDVPPSVEQQLVHKKVSGLWRDFGFGMTCQYQSDFLAIGRFDMEVKGWGGEDVHLYHKYLHGDLIVIRTPVTGLFHLWHEKHCAEMCIESKAMNEEIEMHLRKQAYRTNSKAAG
;
A
#
# COMPACT_ATOMS: atom_id res chain seq x y z
N MET A 1 -21.08 79.79 23.96
CA MET A 1 -21.02 78.77 22.89
C MET A 1 -20.86 77.40 23.52
N PRO A 2 -21.78 76.44 23.33
CA PRO A 2 -21.64 75.12 23.91
C PRO A 2 -20.67 74.28 23.07
N ARG A 3 -19.65 73.69 23.70
CA ARG A 3 -18.79 72.68 23.07
C ARG A 3 -19.57 71.35 22.99
N ARG A 4 -19.84 70.90 21.77
CA ARG A 4 -20.39 69.56 21.47
C ARG A 4 -19.40 68.49 21.97
N GLY A 5 -19.83 67.69 22.94
CA GLY A 5 -19.16 66.45 23.33
C GLY A 5 -19.29 65.38 22.25
N SER A 6 -18.20 64.63 22.06
CA SER A 6 -17.97 63.64 21.02
C SER A 6 -18.98 62.47 21.05
N VAL A 7 -19.93 62.48 20.12
CA VAL A 7 -20.83 61.34 19.81
C VAL A 7 -20.14 60.30 18.91
N LEU A 8 -19.02 60.65 18.28
CA LEU A 8 -18.31 59.79 17.33
C LEU A 8 -17.49 58.67 18.00
N HIS A 9 -17.05 58.84 19.25
CA HIS A 9 -16.18 57.85 19.90
C HIS A 9 -16.95 56.64 20.45
N THR A 10 -18.25 56.80 20.75
CA THR A 10 -19.07 55.69 21.25
C THR A 10 -19.47 54.76 20.11
N TRP A 11 -19.82 55.28 18.94
CA TRP A 11 -20.28 54.48 17.79
C TRP A 11 -19.23 53.51 17.25
N THR A 12 -17.97 53.94 17.15
CA THR A 12 -16.86 53.08 16.72
C THR A 12 -16.56 51.98 17.73
N HIS A 13 -16.73 52.25 19.02
CA HIS A 13 -16.52 51.27 20.09
C HIS A 13 -17.58 50.15 20.04
N TRP A 14 -18.84 50.49 19.80
CA TRP A 14 -19.92 49.50 19.66
C TRP A 14 -19.78 48.66 18.38
N GLN A 15 -19.26 49.23 17.29
CA GLN A 15 -18.99 48.48 16.06
C GLN A 15 -17.82 47.49 16.22
N LEU A 16 -16.75 47.89 16.92
CA LEU A 16 -15.62 47.00 17.21
C LEU A 16 -16.01 45.86 18.16
N LEU A 17 -16.85 46.15 19.17
CA LEU A 17 -17.41 45.13 20.05
C LEU A 17 -18.32 44.14 19.29
N GLY A 18 -19.13 44.63 18.37
CA GLY A 18 -19.98 43.80 17.52
C GLY A 18 -19.18 42.86 16.61
N LEU A 19 -18.10 43.37 16.00
CA LEU A 19 -17.18 42.56 15.18
C LEU A 19 -16.42 41.52 16.01
N ALA A 20 -15.97 41.87 17.21
CA ALA A 20 -15.30 40.92 18.10
C ALA A 20 -16.23 39.78 18.53
N LEU A 21 -17.48 40.09 18.90
CA LEU A 21 -18.49 39.09 19.25
C LEU A 21 -18.84 38.17 18.06
N LEU A 22 -18.93 38.73 16.85
CA LEU A 22 -19.17 37.96 15.64
C LEU A 22 -18.01 37.00 15.35
N CYS A 23 -16.76 37.47 15.45
CA CYS A 23 -15.57 36.63 15.27
C CYS A 23 -15.48 35.52 16.33
N SER A 24 -15.80 35.81 17.60
CA SER A 24 -15.83 34.80 18.66
C SER A 24 -16.93 33.76 18.43
N LEU A 25 -18.12 34.16 17.95
CA LEU A 25 -19.19 33.23 17.60
C LEU A 25 -18.83 32.33 16.42
N VAL A 26 -18.17 32.87 15.40
CA VAL A 26 -17.69 32.07 14.25
C VAL A 26 -16.59 31.10 14.70
N LEU A 27 -15.68 31.52 15.56
CA LEU A 27 -14.64 30.64 16.12
C LEU A 27 -15.27 29.52 16.96
N PHE A 28 -16.30 29.83 17.75
CA PHE A 28 -16.98 28.85 18.59
C PHE A 28 -17.80 27.85 17.77
N MET A 29 -18.46 28.30 16.70
CA MET A 29 -19.13 27.41 15.75
C MET A 29 -18.14 26.50 15.02
N TYR A 30 -16.98 27.03 14.63
CA TYR A 30 -15.91 26.25 14.01
C TYR A 30 -15.35 25.19 14.97
N LEU A 31 -15.16 25.55 16.24
CA LEU A 31 -14.71 24.59 17.26
C LEU A 31 -15.77 23.52 17.58
N LEU A 32 -17.06 23.84 17.48
CA LEU A 32 -18.15 22.86 17.62
C LEU A 32 -18.27 21.93 16.41
N GLU A 33 -17.98 22.39 15.20
CA GLU A 33 -17.95 21.57 13.98
C GLU A 33 -16.75 20.60 13.93
N PHE A 34 -15.65 20.94 14.62
CA PHE A 34 -14.45 20.11 14.75
C PHE A 34 -14.37 19.32 16.07
N ALA A 35 -15.37 19.45 16.95
CA ALA A 35 -15.46 18.61 18.14
C ALA A 35 -15.77 17.16 17.71
N PRO A 36 -14.94 16.17 18.07
CA PRO A 36 -15.22 14.78 17.74
C PRO A 36 -16.52 14.32 18.44
N PRO A 37 -17.35 13.48 17.80
CA PRO A 37 -18.55 12.93 18.41
C PRO A 37 -18.20 12.17 19.71
N PRO A 38 -19.08 12.20 20.73
CA PRO A 38 -18.82 11.65 22.06
C PRO A 38 -18.40 10.17 22.05
N ASP A 39 -18.86 9.42 21.04
CA ASP A 39 -18.57 8.00 20.82
C ASP A 39 -17.07 7.72 20.58
N ARG A 40 -16.31 8.72 20.12
CA ARG A 40 -14.87 8.60 19.86
C ARG A 40 -14.04 8.64 21.16
N TRP A 41 -14.52 9.31 22.20
CA TRP A 41 -13.83 9.38 23.50
C TRP A 41 -14.01 8.08 24.29
N GLU A 42 -15.19 7.46 24.20
CA GLU A 42 -15.43 6.12 24.76
C GLU A 42 -14.52 5.07 24.10
N CYS A 43 -14.40 5.09 22.77
CA CYS A 43 -13.50 4.19 22.04
C CYS A 43 -12.01 4.39 22.39
N ILE A 44 -11.55 5.64 22.52
CA ILE A 44 -10.17 5.94 22.96
C ILE A 44 -9.93 5.50 24.41
N SER A 45 -10.93 5.65 25.29
CA SER A 45 -10.82 5.22 26.68
C SER A 45 -10.80 3.69 26.82
N GLN A 46 -11.61 2.98 26.02
CA GLN A 46 -11.59 1.51 25.94
C GLN A 46 -10.27 1.00 25.36
N LEU A 47 -9.75 1.61 24.29
CA LEU A 47 -8.44 1.24 23.74
C LEU A 47 -7.30 1.46 24.73
N LYS A 48 -7.32 2.56 25.49
CA LYS A 48 -6.32 2.82 26.54
C LYS A 48 -6.39 1.79 27.65
N GLN A 49 -7.60 1.39 28.04
CA GLN A 49 -7.81 0.37 29.07
C GLN A 49 -7.35 -1.02 28.60
N GLU A 50 -7.65 -1.41 27.36
CA GLU A 50 -7.19 -2.67 26.76
C GLU A 50 -5.67 -2.70 26.57
N LEU A 51 -5.04 -1.60 26.15
CA LEU A 51 -3.58 -1.47 26.05
C LEU A 51 -2.91 -1.59 27.42
N GLN A 52 -3.53 -1.05 28.46
CA GLN A 52 -3.00 -1.12 29.81
C GLN A 52 -3.14 -2.52 30.41
N GLU A 53 -4.27 -3.21 30.21
CA GLU A 53 -4.42 -4.62 30.57
C GLU A 53 -3.45 -5.54 29.82
N MET A 54 -3.20 -5.27 28.53
CA MET A 54 -2.25 -6.04 27.72
C MET A 54 -0.81 -5.82 28.19
N SER A 55 -0.45 -4.59 28.57
CA SER A 55 0.84 -4.24 29.18
C SER A 55 1.05 -4.94 30.52
N GLU A 56 0.03 -4.99 31.38
CA GLU A 56 0.09 -5.69 32.67
C GLU A 56 0.17 -7.21 32.51
N LYS A 57 -0.57 -7.79 31.55
CA LYS A 57 -0.44 -9.22 31.19
C LYS A 57 0.96 -9.57 30.66
N MET A 58 1.55 -8.70 29.84
CA MET A 58 2.92 -8.87 29.34
C MET A 58 3.95 -8.80 30.47
N ARG A 59 3.76 -7.87 31.42
CA ARG A 59 4.63 -7.73 32.61
C ARG A 59 4.55 -8.94 33.52
N ALA A 60 3.34 -9.44 33.79
CA ALA A 60 3.11 -10.66 34.57
C ALA A 60 3.68 -11.93 33.88
N LEU A 61 3.73 -11.95 32.54
CA LEU A 61 4.35 -13.03 31.77
C LEU A 61 5.89 -12.95 31.77
N GLN A 62 6.47 -11.74 31.84
CA GLN A 62 7.90 -11.53 31.98
C GLN A 62 8.40 -11.87 33.40
N GLU A 63 7.63 -11.51 34.44
CA GLU A 63 7.96 -11.85 35.83
C GLU A 63 7.88 -13.36 36.10
N ARG A 64 7.14 -14.12 35.29
CA ARG A 64 7.10 -15.60 35.36
C ARG A 64 8.29 -16.32 34.72
N LYS A 65 9.22 -15.61 34.07
CA LYS A 65 10.40 -16.22 33.43
C LYS A 65 11.71 -15.72 34.06
N HIS A 66 12.07 -16.29 35.23
CA HIS A 66 13.38 -16.87 35.60
C HIS A 66 13.54 -17.03 37.13
N PRO A 67 14.27 -18.05 37.67
CA PRO A 67 14.30 -19.46 37.27
C PRO A 67 14.04 -20.42 38.46
N GLY A 68 13.45 -21.59 38.17
CA GLY A 68 13.30 -22.67 39.16
C GLY A 68 12.76 -23.98 38.56
N ALA A 69 13.66 -24.77 37.97
CA ALA A 69 13.66 -26.22 37.76
C ALA A 69 12.41 -26.98 37.22
N ASN A 70 12.68 -27.70 36.11
CA ASN A 70 12.17 -29.01 35.68
C ASN A 70 10.72 -29.17 35.17
N GLY A 71 10.61 -29.63 33.91
CA GLY A 71 9.43 -30.34 33.41
C GLY A 71 9.27 -30.33 31.88
N LEU A 72 9.37 -31.51 31.25
CA LEU A 72 9.12 -31.77 29.82
C LEU A 72 7.70 -31.34 29.38
N GLY A 73 7.57 -30.74 28.18
CA GLY A 73 6.29 -30.46 27.52
C GLY A 73 6.44 -29.60 26.25
N PRO A 74 5.50 -29.64 25.28
CA PRO A 74 5.77 -29.64 23.84
C PRO A 74 6.17 -28.29 23.23
N GLN A 75 6.98 -28.37 22.17
CA GLN A 75 7.55 -27.27 21.41
C GLN A 75 6.45 -26.44 20.70
N VAL A 76 6.00 -25.38 21.36
CA VAL A 76 5.15 -24.32 20.78
C VAL A 76 6.04 -23.42 19.92
N HIS A 77 5.92 -23.51 18.60
CA HIS A 77 6.49 -22.54 17.66
C HIS A 77 5.68 -21.23 17.73
N LYS A 78 6.07 -20.34 18.65
CA LYS A 78 5.56 -18.97 18.73
C LYS A 78 6.17 -18.06 17.65
N GLU A 79 5.28 -17.32 16.98
CA GLU A 79 5.43 -15.92 16.53
C GLU A 79 6.79 -15.50 15.93
N GLN A 80 6.96 -15.52 14.60
CA GLN A 80 8.24 -15.04 14.00
C GLN A 80 8.17 -14.25 12.68
N ALA A 81 7.02 -13.88 12.11
CA ALA A 81 7.03 -13.24 10.78
C ALA A 81 7.44 -11.74 10.76
N PRO A 82 6.84 -10.81 11.56
CA PRO A 82 7.36 -9.44 11.67
C PRO A 82 8.78 -9.43 12.24
N SER A 83 9.08 -10.42 13.10
CA SER A 83 10.41 -10.58 13.68
C SER A 83 11.46 -10.93 12.64
N TYR A 84 11.18 -11.73 11.61
CA TYR A 84 12.24 -12.23 10.73
C TYR A 84 12.78 -11.14 9.80
N LEU A 85 11.90 -10.36 9.15
CA LEU A 85 12.33 -9.24 8.32
C LEU A 85 13.03 -8.19 9.18
N LEU A 86 12.44 -7.85 10.33
CA LEU A 86 13.00 -6.82 11.21
C LEU A 86 14.32 -7.30 11.85
N LYS A 87 14.46 -8.58 12.22
CA LYS A 87 15.74 -9.21 12.60
C LYS A 87 16.73 -9.28 11.44
N PHE A 88 16.26 -9.51 10.22
CA PHE A 88 17.13 -9.50 9.04
C PHE A 88 17.67 -8.09 8.81
N LEU A 89 16.81 -7.07 8.81
CA LEU A 89 17.20 -5.66 8.65
C LEU A 89 18.13 -5.23 9.79
N HIS A 90 17.79 -5.53 11.05
CA HIS A 90 18.70 -5.31 12.18
C HIS A 90 20.03 -6.05 11.99
N SER A 91 20.01 -7.31 11.54
CA SER A 91 21.25 -8.05 11.24
C SER A 91 22.04 -7.42 10.10
N GLN A 92 21.40 -6.82 9.09
CA GLN A 92 22.11 -6.10 8.03
C GLN A 92 22.71 -4.81 8.58
N ILE A 93 21.98 -4.06 9.42
CA ILE A 93 22.49 -2.87 10.12
C ILE A 93 23.69 -3.24 11.01
N ASP A 94 23.62 -4.32 11.78
CA ASP A 94 24.72 -4.79 12.64
C ASP A 94 25.95 -5.20 11.82
N LYS A 95 25.76 -5.83 10.65
CA LYS A 95 26.84 -6.19 9.72
C LYS A 95 27.40 -4.97 8.98
N ALA A 96 26.65 -3.89 8.92
CA ALA A 96 27.00 -2.66 8.23
C ALA A 96 27.63 -1.63 9.17
N LYS A 97 27.35 -1.67 10.48
CA LYS A 97 28.09 -0.88 11.48
C LYS A 97 29.56 -1.27 11.43
N VAL A 98 30.36 -0.41 10.79
CA VAL A 98 31.81 -0.54 10.58
C VAL A 98 32.57 -0.27 11.90
N SER A 99 32.12 -0.81 13.02
CA SER A 99 32.85 -0.73 14.29
C SER A 99 34.01 -1.73 14.34
N VAL A 100 34.08 -2.67 13.38
CA VAL A 100 35.14 -3.69 13.29
C VAL A 100 35.67 -3.77 11.86
N GLY A 101 36.97 -3.51 11.67
CA GLY A 101 37.63 -3.63 10.36
C GLY A 101 37.60 -5.07 9.84
N ALA A 102 37.17 -5.26 8.60
CA ALA A 102 37.16 -6.56 7.93
C ALA A 102 38.53 -6.88 7.31
N LYS A 103 39.02 -8.12 7.45
CA LYS A 103 40.20 -8.58 6.72
C LYS A 103 39.83 -8.82 5.26
N LEU A 104 40.47 -8.06 4.37
CA LEU A 104 40.32 -8.23 2.93
C LEU A 104 41.46 -9.08 2.35
N PRO A 105 41.20 -9.89 1.31
CA PRO A 105 42.21 -10.77 0.71
C PRO A 105 43.31 -10.01 -0.06
N SER A 106 43.00 -8.82 -0.58
CA SER A 106 43.94 -7.93 -1.27
C SER A 106 43.38 -6.50 -1.34
N GLU A 107 44.19 -5.56 -1.83
CA GLU A 107 43.82 -4.17 -2.11
C GLU A 107 42.64 -4.04 -3.09
N TYR A 108 42.44 -5.03 -3.96
CA TYR A 108 41.32 -5.08 -4.91
C TYR A 108 39.99 -5.53 -4.27
N GLY A 109 40.01 -5.98 -3.01
CA GLY A 109 38.81 -6.33 -2.26
C GLY A 109 38.12 -5.12 -1.59
N VAL A 110 38.75 -3.94 -1.62
CA VAL A 110 38.20 -2.72 -1.03
C VAL A 110 37.10 -2.18 -1.93
N ILE A 111 35.90 -2.01 -1.38
CA ILE A 111 34.82 -1.26 -2.03
C ILE A 111 34.99 0.21 -1.62
N PRO A 112 35.42 1.10 -2.52
CA PRO A 112 35.67 2.48 -2.18
C PRO A 112 34.36 3.23 -1.95
N PHE A 113 34.44 4.31 -1.18
CA PHE A 113 33.37 5.30 -1.14
C PHE A 113 33.43 6.19 -2.38
N GLU A 114 32.25 6.53 -2.88
CA GLU A 114 32.03 7.59 -3.87
C GLU A 114 31.59 8.85 -3.12
N SER A 115 32.02 10.03 -3.57
CA SER A 115 31.64 11.28 -2.92
C SER A 115 30.56 12.01 -3.71
N PHE A 116 29.75 12.80 -3.02
CA PHE A 116 28.72 13.61 -3.65
C PHE A 116 28.49 14.93 -2.93
N THR A 117 27.95 15.87 -3.68
CA THR A 117 27.35 17.12 -3.20
C THR A 117 25.92 17.18 -3.73
N LEU A 118 25.16 18.22 -3.38
CA LEU A 118 23.82 18.47 -3.94
C LEU A 118 23.79 18.47 -5.48
N MET A 119 24.91 18.76 -6.13
CA MET A 119 24.96 18.96 -7.58
C MET A 119 25.76 17.92 -8.36
N LYS A 120 26.62 17.16 -7.70
CA LYS A 120 27.67 16.37 -8.37
C LYS A 120 27.93 15.09 -7.61
N VAL A 121 28.18 14.02 -8.36
CA VAL A 121 28.69 12.75 -7.85
C VAL A 121 30.08 12.50 -8.45
N PHE A 122 31.02 12.09 -7.62
CA PHE A 122 32.39 11.77 -7.97
C PHE A 122 32.61 10.27 -7.74
N GLN A 123 32.74 9.53 -8.83
CA GLN A 123 32.74 8.07 -8.84
C GLN A 123 34.04 7.51 -9.42
N LEU A 124 34.53 6.41 -8.85
CA LEU A 124 35.72 5.72 -9.32
C LEU A 124 35.38 4.71 -10.43
N GLU A 125 34.21 4.08 -10.36
CA GLU A 125 33.69 3.18 -11.39
C GLU A 125 32.95 3.98 -12.49
N MET A 126 33.71 4.62 -13.37
CA MET A 126 33.18 5.57 -14.37
C MET A 126 32.37 4.95 -15.54
N GLY A 127 31.95 3.68 -15.44
CA GLY A 127 31.17 2.98 -16.46
C GLY A 127 31.67 3.18 -17.91
N LEU A 128 30.74 3.29 -18.86
CA LEU A 128 31.06 3.56 -20.27
C LEU A 128 31.28 5.06 -20.57
N THR A 129 30.81 5.94 -19.69
CA THR A 129 30.90 7.41 -19.86
C THR A 129 32.30 7.93 -19.57
N ARG A 130 33.10 7.19 -18.78
CA ARG A 130 34.48 7.56 -18.39
C ARG A 130 34.60 8.95 -17.78
N HIS A 131 33.51 9.48 -17.23
CA HIS A 131 33.49 10.79 -16.58
C HIS A 131 33.65 10.62 -15.07
N PRO A 132 34.73 11.17 -14.47
CA PRO A 132 34.97 11.08 -13.03
C PRO A 132 34.01 11.95 -12.20
N GLU A 133 33.43 12.98 -12.83
CA GLU A 133 32.36 13.80 -12.28
C GLU A 133 31.10 13.59 -13.13
N GLU A 134 29.99 13.24 -12.47
CA GLU A 134 28.69 13.13 -13.10
C GLU A 134 27.71 14.07 -12.41
N LYS A 135 26.98 14.88 -13.18
CA LYS A 135 25.77 15.51 -12.66
C LYS A 135 24.72 14.40 -12.54
N PRO A 136 24.01 14.25 -11.41
CA PRO A 136 22.89 13.33 -11.34
C PRO A 136 21.78 13.82 -12.29
N VAL A 137 21.85 13.44 -13.57
CA VAL A 137 20.92 13.88 -14.63
C VAL A 137 19.64 13.05 -14.56
N ARG A 138 19.75 11.78 -14.19
CA ARG A 138 18.59 10.92 -13.98
C ARG A 138 17.86 11.33 -12.70
N LYS A 139 16.53 11.30 -12.78
CA LYS A 139 15.63 11.78 -11.71
C LYS A 139 15.73 10.90 -10.46
N ASP A 140 15.73 9.58 -10.64
CA ASP A 140 15.88 8.58 -9.57
C ASP A 140 17.12 8.83 -8.71
N LYS A 141 18.30 9.01 -9.32
CA LYS A 141 19.54 9.30 -8.58
C LYS A 141 19.49 10.64 -7.83
N ARG A 142 18.79 11.66 -8.34
CA ARG A 142 18.64 12.93 -7.62
C ARG A 142 17.72 12.78 -6.43
N ASP A 143 16.57 12.14 -6.65
CA ASP A 143 15.56 11.95 -5.62
C ASP A 143 16.15 11.12 -4.46
N GLU A 144 16.98 10.10 -4.75
CA GLU A 144 17.72 9.32 -3.75
C GLU A 144 18.65 10.19 -2.88
N LEU A 145 19.51 11.02 -3.49
CA LEU A 145 20.44 11.86 -2.73
C LEU A 145 19.72 12.91 -1.88
N VAL A 146 18.59 13.44 -2.37
CA VAL A 146 17.74 14.35 -1.62
C VAL A 146 17.13 13.66 -0.40
N GLU A 147 16.53 12.48 -0.59
CA GLU A 147 15.95 11.68 0.49
C GLU A 147 16.98 11.34 1.58
N VAL A 148 18.20 10.99 1.19
CA VAL A 148 19.30 10.70 2.12
C VAL A 148 19.70 11.94 2.93
N ILE A 149 19.78 13.11 2.29
CA ILE A 149 20.11 14.37 2.99
C ILE A 149 18.98 14.76 3.94
N GLU A 150 17.72 14.64 3.53
CA GLU A 150 16.55 14.89 4.36
C GLU A 150 16.53 13.97 5.60
N ALA A 151 16.78 12.67 5.41
CA ALA A 151 16.91 11.73 6.52
C ALA A 151 18.07 12.09 7.45
N GLY A 152 19.20 12.53 6.91
CA GLY A 152 20.34 13.00 7.70
C GLY A 152 20.02 14.25 8.53
N LEU A 153 19.26 15.18 7.95
CA LEU A 153 18.76 16.38 8.62
C LEU A 153 17.72 16.04 9.71
N GLU A 154 16.93 15.00 9.53
CA GLU A 154 16.01 14.52 10.55
C GLU A 154 16.77 13.98 11.76
N VAL A 155 17.79 13.15 11.53
CA VAL A 155 18.64 12.56 12.58
C VAL A 155 19.41 13.63 13.35
N ILE A 156 20.11 14.54 12.66
CA ILE A 156 20.93 15.58 13.31
C ILE A 156 20.08 16.57 14.13
N ASN A 157 18.85 16.84 13.69
CA ASN A 157 17.95 17.77 14.35
C ASN A 157 17.08 17.09 15.41
N ASN A 158 17.03 15.76 15.47
CA ASN A 158 16.27 14.99 16.46
C ASN A 158 17.13 13.83 16.98
N PRO A 159 18.21 14.13 17.73
CA PRO A 159 19.04 13.10 18.35
C PRO A 159 18.24 12.29 19.37
N ASP A 160 18.61 11.03 19.57
CA ASP A 160 18.02 10.15 20.58
C ASP A 160 18.43 10.61 22.01
N GLU A 161 17.64 10.29 23.03
CA GLU A 161 17.87 10.70 24.44
C GLU A 161 19.25 10.29 24.99
N ASP A 162 19.85 9.22 24.44
CA ASP A 162 21.19 8.74 24.81
C ASP A 162 22.33 9.59 24.20
N ASP A 163 22.08 10.27 23.08
CA ASP A 163 23.06 11.12 22.37
C ASP A 163 23.07 12.57 22.90
N GLU A 164 22.09 12.96 23.73
CA GLU A 164 22.01 14.30 24.35
C GLU A 164 23.08 14.52 25.44
N GLN A 165 23.68 13.44 25.97
CA GLN A 165 24.68 13.52 27.06
C GLN A 165 26.05 14.08 26.62
N ASP A 166 26.38 14.02 25.32
CA ASP A 166 27.68 14.50 24.81
C ASP A 166 27.72 16.04 24.60
N ASP A 167 26.57 16.73 24.67
CA ASP A 167 26.45 18.18 24.40
C ASP A 167 26.23 19.04 25.68
N GLU A 168 26.30 18.46 26.89
CA GLU A 168 26.14 19.17 28.18
C GLU A 168 27.30 20.12 28.55
N GLY A 169 28.20 20.44 27.61
CA GLY A 169 29.38 21.29 27.85
C GLY A 169 29.30 22.75 27.35
N GLY A 170 28.27 23.13 26.57
CA GLY A 170 28.20 24.44 25.91
C GLY A 170 27.30 25.49 26.62
N PRO A 171 27.68 26.78 26.66
CA PRO A 171 26.86 27.82 27.29
C PRO A 171 25.62 28.15 26.43
N LEU A 172 24.44 28.14 27.05
CA LEU A 172 23.12 28.53 26.51
C LEU A 172 22.53 27.62 25.39
N GLY A 173 21.89 26.53 25.81
CA GLY A 173 20.51 26.09 25.50
C GLY A 173 19.73 26.57 24.26
N GLU A 174 20.35 26.77 23.09
CA GLU A 174 19.64 26.82 21.81
C GLU A 174 19.99 25.58 20.96
N LYS A 175 18.99 24.75 20.69
CA LYS A 175 19.12 23.60 19.79
C LYS A 175 19.50 24.09 18.39
N LEU A 176 20.73 23.79 17.97
CA LEU A 176 21.26 24.21 16.68
C LEU A 176 20.57 23.44 15.55
N MET A 177 19.60 24.06 14.89
CA MET A 177 18.88 23.47 13.76
C MET A 177 19.69 23.57 12.45
N PHE A 178 20.00 22.44 11.84
CA PHE A 178 20.66 22.33 10.53
C PHE A 178 19.63 22.30 9.39
N ASN A 179 20.02 22.81 8.23
CA ASN A 179 19.24 22.77 6.99
C ASN A 179 20.11 22.30 5.80
N GLU A 180 19.50 22.15 4.62
CA GLU A 180 20.18 21.67 3.41
C GLU A 180 21.41 22.50 3.01
N ASN A 181 21.43 23.81 3.27
CA ASN A 181 22.59 24.66 2.94
C ASN A 181 23.79 24.40 3.85
N ASP A 182 23.57 23.76 4.99
CA ASP A 182 24.63 23.37 5.91
C ASP A 182 25.28 22.04 5.47
N PHE A 183 24.72 21.34 4.48
CA PHE A 183 25.32 20.12 3.92
C PHE A 183 26.54 20.46 3.04
N ILE A 184 27.67 19.86 3.36
CA ILE A 184 28.94 20.12 2.67
C ILE A 184 29.19 19.05 1.61
N GLU A 185 29.23 17.81 2.05
CA GLU A 185 29.52 16.65 1.21
C GLU A 185 29.00 15.38 1.88
N GLY A 186 28.79 14.37 1.05
CA GLY A 186 28.48 13.04 1.50
C GLY A 186 29.36 12.01 0.81
N TYR A 187 29.52 10.87 1.46
CA TYR A 187 30.14 9.69 0.91
C TYR A 187 29.13 8.55 0.91
N TYR A 188 29.13 7.72 -0.12
CA TYR A 188 28.39 6.47 -0.09
C TYR A 188 29.21 5.30 -0.61
N ARG A 189 28.95 4.10 -0.09
CA ARG A 189 29.41 2.86 -0.70
C ARG A 189 28.28 1.85 -0.68
N THR A 190 28.19 1.06 -1.75
CA THR A 190 27.20 -0.02 -1.85
C THR A 190 27.86 -1.38 -1.75
N GLU A 191 27.56 -2.11 -0.69
CA GLU A 191 27.89 -3.53 -0.55
C GLU A 191 26.76 -4.37 -1.13
N ARG A 192 27.04 -5.08 -2.23
CA ARG A 192 26.03 -5.79 -3.04
C ARG A 192 25.19 -6.82 -2.28
N ASP A 193 25.67 -7.29 -1.14
CA ASP A 193 25.02 -8.29 -0.28
C ASP A 193 24.38 -7.71 0.98
N LYS A 194 24.59 -6.41 1.28
CA LYS A 194 24.11 -5.78 2.51
C LYS A 194 23.23 -4.55 2.29
N GLY A 195 23.63 -3.64 1.40
CA GLY A 195 22.98 -2.33 1.23
C GLY A 195 23.96 -1.20 0.95
N THR A 196 23.48 0.03 1.05
CA THR A 196 24.28 1.25 0.86
C THR A 196 24.49 1.97 2.20
N GLN A 197 25.75 2.25 2.52
CA GLN A 197 26.15 3.10 3.63
C GLN A 197 26.35 4.53 3.14
N TYR A 198 25.86 5.52 3.89
CA TYR A 198 26.08 6.94 3.65
C TYR A 198 26.75 7.59 4.86
N GLU A 199 27.71 8.47 4.60
CA GLU A 199 28.33 9.36 5.58
C GLU A 199 28.06 10.80 5.14
N LEU A 200 27.40 11.58 5.98
CA LEU A 200 26.97 12.95 5.66
C LEU A 200 27.65 13.94 6.59
N PHE A 201 28.19 15.02 6.02
CA PHE A 201 28.90 16.04 6.76
C PHE A 201 28.19 17.38 6.64
N PHE A 202 27.81 17.91 7.80
CA PHE A 202 27.14 19.21 7.93
C PHE A 202 28.03 20.19 8.67
N LYS A 203 28.00 21.46 8.25
CA LYS A 203 28.72 22.55 8.90
C LYS A 203 27.95 23.85 8.77
N LYS A 204 27.73 24.51 9.91
CA LYS A 204 27.25 25.90 9.93
C LYS A 204 28.38 26.87 9.69
N ALA A 205 28.08 27.97 9.01
CA ALA A 205 29.06 29.03 8.75
C ALA A 205 29.71 29.59 10.02
N ASP A 206 28.95 29.67 11.12
CA ASP A 206 29.35 30.29 12.38
C ASP A 206 29.98 29.30 13.37
N ILE A 207 30.10 28.02 13.01
CA ILE A 207 30.61 26.94 13.87
C ILE A 207 31.83 26.29 13.19
N MET A 208 32.91 26.13 13.94
CA MET A 208 34.14 25.53 13.39
C MET A 208 34.06 24.00 13.26
N GLU A 209 33.15 23.36 13.99
CA GLU A 209 32.98 21.91 14.04
C GLU A 209 32.01 21.39 12.98
N TYR A 210 32.30 20.17 12.51
CA TYR A 210 31.44 19.42 11.60
C TYR A 210 30.57 18.48 12.41
N ARG A 211 29.30 18.36 12.03
CA ARG A 211 28.44 17.27 12.48
C ARG A 211 28.44 16.17 11.41
N HIS A 212 28.60 14.94 11.85
CA HIS A 212 28.68 13.77 11.00
C HIS A 212 27.49 12.85 11.31
N VAL A 213 26.78 12.42 10.26
CA VAL A 213 25.69 11.46 10.36
C VAL A 213 26.02 10.25 9.50
N THR A 214 25.94 9.05 10.08
CA THR A 214 26.05 7.80 9.33
C THR A 214 24.68 7.18 9.16
N LEU A 215 24.28 6.94 7.92
CA LEU A 215 23.04 6.26 7.57
C LEU A 215 23.35 4.94 6.86
N PHE A 216 22.45 3.97 7.00
CA PHE A 216 22.55 2.70 6.29
C PHE A 216 21.20 2.31 5.70
N CYS A 217 21.15 2.15 4.38
CA CYS A 217 20.00 1.66 3.64
C CYS A 217 20.21 0.15 3.32
N PRO A 218 19.63 -0.77 4.12
CA PRO A 218 19.79 -2.21 3.89
C PRO A 218 19.09 -2.68 2.61
N PHE A 219 19.72 -3.61 1.88
CA PHE A 219 19.02 -4.36 0.84
C PHE A 219 18.01 -5.33 1.45
N GLY A 220 16.86 -5.49 0.78
CA GLY A 220 15.85 -6.47 1.17
C GLY A 220 16.37 -7.92 1.05
N PRO A 221 15.77 -8.88 1.77
CA PRO A 221 16.15 -10.28 1.67
C PRO A 221 15.89 -10.84 0.26
N LEU A 222 16.73 -11.77 -0.20
CA LEU A 222 16.51 -12.49 -1.45
C LEU A 222 15.18 -13.24 -1.41
N MET A 223 14.28 -12.94 -2.36
CA MET A 223 12.98 -13.58 -2.46
C MET A 223 12.96 -14.57 -3.62
N LYS A 224 12.49 -15.80 -3.36
CA LYS A 224 12.18 -16.75 -4.44
C LYS A 224 10.98 -16.22 -5.21
N LEU A 225 11.15 -16.06 -6.52
CA LEU A 225 10.08 -15.65 -7.44
C LEU A 225 9.09 -16.81 -7.64
N LYS A 226 7.80 -16.53 -7.51
CA LYS A 226 6.74 -17.55 -7.46
C LYS A 226 5.76 -17.36 -8.62
N ILE A 227 5.21 -18.47 -9.11
CA ILE A 227 4.19 -18.45 -10.16
C ILE A 227 2.86 -17.99 -9.54
N ILE A 228 2.21 -17.04 -10.19
CA ILE A 228 0.89 -16.55 -9.80
C ILE A 228 -0.13 -17.10 -10.78
N ASN A 229 -1.13 -17.82 -10.26
CA ASN A 229 -2.25 -18.31 -11.06
C ASN A 229 -3.47 -17.42 -10.80
N ILE A 230 -3.88 -16.68 -11.83
CA ILE A 230 -5.10 -15.87 -11.81
C ILE A 230 -6.26 -16.79 -12.19
N ILE A 231 -7.23 -16.93 -11.31
CA ILE A 231 -8.41 -17.78 -11.54
C ILE A 231 -9.61 -16.87 -11.79
N VAL A 232 -10.20 -16.98 -12.98
CA VAL A 232 -11.31 -16.15 -13.45
C VAL A 232 -12.50 -17.02 -13.81
N PRO A 233 -13.51 -17.15 -12.94
CA PRO A 233 -14.77 -17.78 -13.28
C PRO A 233 -15.66 -16.81 -14.08
N LEU A 234 -16.30 -17.29 -15.15
CA LEU A 234 -17.20 -16.47 -15.96
C LEU A 234 -18.28 -17.30 -16.70
N ALA A 235 -19.39 -16.64 -17.03
CA ALA A 235 -20.45 -17.12 -17.92
C ALA A 235 -21.02 -15.95 -18.71
N GLU A 236 -21.28 -16.12 -20.01
CA GLU A 236 -21.93 -15.14 -20.91
C GLU A 236 -21.26 -13.74 -21.04
N ARG A 237 -20.28 -13.42 -20.19
CA ARG A 237 -19.56 -12.15 -20.09
C ARG A 237 -18.41 -12.05 -21.09
N THR A 238 -18.66 -12.38 -22.36
CA THR A 238 -17.59 -12.49 -23.36
C THR A 238 -16.93 -11.15 -23.69
N GLU A 239 -17.69 -10.06 -23.65
CA GLU A 239 -17.24 -8.69 -23.88
C GLU A 239 -16.31 -8.24 -22.75
N ALA A 240 -16.71 -8.46 -21.50
CA ALA A 240 -15.86 -8.20 -20.33
C ALA A 240 -14.58 -9.04 -20.40
N PHE A 241 -14.67 -10.30 -20.86
CA PHE A 241 -13.48 -11.14 -21.03
C PHE A 241 -12.53 -10.63 -22.12
N VAL A 242 -13.03 -10.05 -23.22
CA VAL A 242 -12.18 -9.38 -24.22
C VAL A 242 -11.40 -8.24 -23.56
N GLN A 243 -12.07 -7.40 -22.79
CA GLN A 243 -11.44 -6.27 -22.10
C GLN A 243 -10.43 -6.74 -21.04
N PHE A 244 -10.78 -7.77 -20.27
CA PHE A 244 -9.87 -8.43 -19.32
C PHE A 244 -8.61 -8.92 -20.01
N MET A 245 -8.75 -9.61 -21.16
CA MET A 245 -7.62 -10.14 -21.91
C MET A 245 -6.76 -9.06 -22.56
N GLN A 246 -7.34 -7.92 -22.94
CA GLN A 246 -6.58 -6.74 -23.37
C GLN A 246 -5.72 -6.20 -22.22
N ASN A 247 -6.30 -5.96 -21.04
CA ASN A 247 -5.53 -5.56 -19.86
C ASN A 247 -4.43 -6.59 -19.53
N PHE A 248 -4.76 -7.88 -19.54
CA PHE A 248 -3.80 -8.95 -19.28
C PHE A 248 -2.63 -8.93 -20.27
N ARG A 249 -2.90 -8.69 -21.56
CA ARG A 249 -1.87 -8.58 -22.60
C ARG A 249 -0.96 -7.37 -22.42
N ASP A 250 -1.56 -6.22 -22.17
CA ASP A 250 -0.83 -4.94 -22.10
C ASP A 250 0.06 -4.87 -20.86
N VAL A 251 -0.40 -5.44 -19.75
CA VAL A 251 0.32 -5.37 -18.48
C VAL A 251 1.31 -6.54 -18.32
N TYR A 252 1.01 -7.76 -18.76
CA TYR A 252 1.76 -8.94 -18.30
C TYR A 252 2.45 -9.76 -19.35
N ILE A 253 1.79 -9.99 -20.49
CA ILE A 253 2.34 -10.87 -21.51
C ILE A 253 3.72 -10.40 -21.99
N HIS A 254 3.98 -9.08 -21.95
CA HIS A 254 5.25 -8.48 -22.33
C HIS A 254 6.24 -8.29 -21.16
N GLN A 255 5.81 -8.46 -19.90
CA GLN A 255 6.59 -8.08 -18.71
C GLN A 255 6.99 -9.28 -17.82
N ASP A 256 6.12 -10.27 -17.62
CA ASP A 256 6.37 -11.36 -16.67
C ASP A 256 5.83 -12.73 -17.13
N LYS A 257 6.74 -13.66 -17.42
CA LYS A 257 6.40 -15.04 -17.83
C LYS A 257 5.95 -15.95 -16.68
N ARG A 258 5.88 -15.45 -15.45
CA ARG A 258 5.56 -16.23 -14.24
C ARG A 258 4.09 -16.16 -13.85
N ILE A 259 3.25 -15.59 -14.71
CA ILE A 259 1.80 -15.56 -14.51
C ILE A 259 1.17 -16.66 -15.35
N HIS A 260 0.18 -17.31 -14.76
CA HIS A 260 -0.70 -18.27 -15.42
C HIS A 260 -2.14 -17.79 -15.28
N LEU A 261 -2.93 -17.93 -16.34
CA LEU A 261 -4.35 -17.62 -16.35
C LEU A 261 -5.16 -18.91 -16.38
N THR A 262 -6.02 -19.12 -15.41
CA THR A 262 -7.02 -20.19 -15.38
C THR A 262 -8.40 -19.57 -15.57
N ALA A 263 -8.96 -19.68 -16.77
CA ALA A 263 -10.33 -19.27 -17.06
C ALA A 263 -11.27 -20.45 -16.82
N VAL A 264 -12.30 -20.28 -15.98
CA VAL A 264 -13.30 -21.31 -15.68
C VAL A 264 -14.64 -20.87 -16.25
N TYR A 265 -15.01 -21.46 -17.39
CA TYR A 265 -16.17 -21.06 -18.17
C TYR A 265 -17.39 -21.92 -17.87
N PHE A 266 -18.53 -21.29 -17.58
CA PHE A 266 -19.80 -21.98 -17.35
C PHE A 266 -20.73 -21.84 -18.55
N GLY A 267 -21.39 -22.94 -18.91
CA GLY A 267 -22.34 -22.99 -20.02
C GLY A 267 -21.71 -23.24 -21.39
N LYS A 268 -22.57 -23.29 -22.41
CA LYS A 268 -22.17 -23.54 -23.81
C LYS A 268 -22.18 -22.29 -24.67
N GLU A 269 -23.13 -21.40 -24.42
CA GLU A 269 -23.21 -20.10 -25.10
C GLU A 269 -21.93 -19.32 -24.79
N GLY A 270 -21.33 -18.65 -25.78
CA GLY A 270 -20.10 -17.85 -25.60
C GLY A 270 -18.78 -18.63 -25.42
N LEU A 271 -18.80 -19.93 -25.12
CA LEU A 271 -17.58 -20.74 -24.90
C LEU A 271 -16.63 -20.73 -26.11
N SER A 272 -17.17 -20.83 -27.32
CA SER A 272 -16.38 -20.79 -28.56
C SER A 272 -15.64 -19.46 -28.74
N LYS A 273 -16.28 -18.34 -28.35
CA LYS A 273 -15.70 -17.00 -28.39
C LYS A 273 -14.57 -16.87 -27.37
N VAL A 274 -14.77 -17.34 -26.13
CA VAL A 274 -13.71 -17.37 -25.10
C VAL A 274 -12.51 -18.19 -25.54
N LYS A 275 -12.76 -19.37 -26.13
CA LYS A 275 -11.69 -20.21 -26.68
C LYS A 275 -10.91 -19.49 -27.78
N SER A 276 -11.61 -18.85 -28.71
CA SER A 276 -10.99 -18.07 -29.79
C SER A 276 -10.16 -16.90 -29.28
N ILE A 277 -10.61 -16.20 -28.22
CA ILE A 277 -9.84 -15.12 -27.59
C ILE A 277 -8.52 -15.65 -27.00
N LEU A 278 -8.57 -16.77 -26.27
CA LEU A 278 -7.38 -17.38 -25.69
C LEU A 278 -6.40 -17.88 -26.77
N GLU A 279 -6.92 -18.47 -27.85
CA GLU A 279 -6.12 -18.92 -29.00
C GLU A 279 -5.46 -17.75 -29.73
N SER A 280 -6.18 -16.64 -29.96
CA SER A 280 -5.63 -15.40 -30.55
C SER A 280 -4.48 -14.87 -29.70
N VAL A 281 -4.67 -14.73 -28.38
CA VAL A 281 -3.63 -14.26 -27.46
C VAL A 281 -2.41 -15.19 -27.49
N THR A 282 -2.62 -16.50 -27.48
CA THR A 282 -1.53 -17.49 -27.55
C THR A 282 -0.73 -17.33 -28.85
N SER A 283 -1.41 -17.18 -29.99
CA SER A 283 -0.78 -17.09 -31.31
C SER A 283 -0.05 -15.75 -31.55
N GLU A 284 -0.63 -14.63 -31.10
CA GLU A 284 -0.07 -13.29 -31.33
C GLU A 284 1.09 -12.95 -30.41
N SER A 285 1.14 -13.56 -29.22
CA SER A 285 2.07 -13.15 -28.17
C SER A 285 2.98 -14.27 -27.63
N ASN A 286 2.88 -15.48 -28.20
CA ASN A 286 3.67 -16.65 -27.80
C ASN A 286 3.52 -16.98 -26.30
N PHE A 287 2.32 -16.73 -25.76
CA PHE A 287 1.97 -16.94 -24.35
C PHE A 287 1.16 -18.22 -24.18
N TYR A 288 1.75 -19.26 -23.56
CA TYR A 288 1.13 -20.58 -23.38
C TYR A 288 0.66 -20.86 -21.95
N ASN A 289 0.82 -19.91 -21.02
CA ASN A 289 0.44 -20.09 -19.61
C ASN A 289 -1.05 -19.77 -19.40
N CYS A 290 -1.91 -20.42 -20.20
CA CYS A 290 -3.36 -20.32 -20.08
C CYS A 290 -3.97 -21.71 -19.91
N THR A 291 -5.00 -21.83 -19.09
CA THR A 291 -5.84 -23.02 -18.95
C THR A 291 -7.29 -22.60 -19.03
N LEU A 292 -8.06 -23.31 -19.86
CA LEU A 292 -9.51 -23.14 -19.94
C LEU A 292 -10.17 -24.39 -19.37
N ILE A 293 -10.99 -24.24 -18.34
CA ILE A 293 -11.82 -25.29 -17.76
C ILE A 293 -13.26 -24.97 -18.12
N SER A 294 -13.94 -25.86 -18.84
CA SER A 294 -15.36 -25.71 -19.19
C SER A 294 -16.26 -26.55 -18.29
N LEU A 295 -17.30 -25.92 -17.75
CA LEU A 295 -18.32 -26.53 -16.88
C LEU A 295 -19.68 -26.39 -17.53
N ASN A 296 -20.38 -27.50 -17.76
CA ASN A 296 -21.73 -27.50 -18.32
C ASN A 296 -22.79 -27.44 -17.20
N GLU A 297 -22.69 -26.39 -16.38
CA GLU A 297 -23.52 -26.12 -15.20
C GLU A 297 -23.92 -24.62 -15.23
N GLU A 298 -24.93 -24.22 -14.46
CA GLU A 298 -25.22 -22.79 -14.25
C GLU A 298 -24.05 -22.10 -13.55
N PHE A 299 -23.88 -20.80 -13.81
CA PHE A 299 -22.79 -20.04 -13.22
C PHE A 299 -22.84 -20.03 -11.69
N ASN A 300 -21.78 -20.54 -11.08
CA ASN A 300 -21.54 -20.39 -9.66
C ASN A 300 -20.08 -20.01 -9.44
N ARG A 301 -19.88 -18.82 -8.86
CA ARG A 301 -18.55 -18.24 -8.66
C ARG A 301 -17.66 -19.12 -7.77
N GLU A 302 -18.19 -19.58 -6.64
CA GLU A 302 -17.49 -20.47 -5.70
C GLU A 302 -17.03 -21.76 -6.36
N ARG A 303 -17.95 -22.40 -7.10
CA ARG A 303 -17.68 -23.61 -7.88
C ARG A 303 -16.54 -23.38 -8.84
N GLY A 304 -16.56 -22.23 -9.53
CA GLY A 304 -15.54 -21.87 -10.50
C GLY A 304 -14.16 -21.69 -9.85
N LEU A 305 -14.11 -20.94 -8.75
CA LEU A 305 -12.87 -20.74 -7.98
C LEU A 305 -12.35 -22.05 -7.37
N ASN A 306 -13.23 -22.89 -6.83
CA ASN A 306 -12.88 -24.20 -6.28
C ASN A 306 -12.28 -25.13 -7.34
N VAL A 307 -12.91 -25.20 -8.51
CA VAL A 307 -12.44 -26.03 -9.62
C VAL A 307 -11.13 -25.48 -10.18
N GLY A 308 -11.03 -24.15 -10.37
CA GLY A 308 -9.81 -23.50 -10.86
C GLY A 308 -8.63 -23.68 -9.92
N ALA A 309 -8.85 -23.55 -8.60
CA ALA A 309 -7.83 -23.77 -7.60
C ALA A 309 -7.45 -25.26 -7.47
N GLY A 310 -8.43 -26.16 -7.57
CA GLY A 310 -8.22 -27.61 -7.50
C GLY A 310 -7.55 -28.20 -8.74
N GLY A 311 -7.69 -27.57 -9.91
CA GLY A 311 -7.09 -27.99 -11.17
C GLY A 311 -5.60 -27.63 -11.32
N TRP A 312 -5.02 -26.92 -10.36
CA TRP A 312 -3.61 -26.54 -10.41
C TRP A 312 -2.69 -27.67 -9.94
N ASP A 313 -1.79 -28.10 -10.81
CA ASP A 313 -0.88 -29.24 -10.63
C ASP A 313 0.62 -28.88 -10.74
N LYS A 314 0.94 -27.61 -10.97
CA LYS A 314 2.31 -27.11 -11.22
C LYS A 314 3.11 -26.85 -9.93
N GLY A 315 2.79 -27.56 -8.85
CA GLY A 315 3.38 -27.36 -7.52
C GLY A 315 2.80 -26.16 -6.77
N GLU A 316 3.53 -25.67 -5.76
CA GLU A 316 3.04 -24.60 -4.89
C GLU A 316 2.82 -23.28 -5.67
N GLY A 317 1.55 -22.92 -5.86
CA GLY A 317 1.13 -21.74 -6.61
C GLY A 317 0.47 -20.70 -5.71
N LEU A 318 0.79 -19.42 -5.95
CA LEU A 318 0.04 -18.30 -5.38
C LEU A 318 -1.19 -18.06 -6.26
N MET A 319 -2.37 -18.26 -5.72
CA MET A 319 -3.64 -18.08 -6.42
C MET A 319 -4.14 -16.67 -6.23
N PHE A 320 -4.54 -15.99 -7.31
CA PHE A 320 -5.33 -14.77 -7.24
C PHE A 320 -6.74 -15.06 -7.72
N PHE A 321 -7.71 -14.97 -6.82
CA PHE A 321 -9.13 -15.08 -7.15
C PHE A 321 -9.61 -13.75 -7.70
N CYS A 322 -10.12 -13.76 -8.93
CA CYS A 322 -10.32 -12.55 -9.71
C CYS A 322 -11.65 -12.60 -10.46
N ASP A 323 -12.39 -11.49 -10.45
CA ASP A 323 -13.57 -11.34 -11.31
C ASP A 323 -13.15 -10.83 -12.69
N VAL A 324 -13.96 -11.12 -13.72
CA VAL A 324 -13.66 -10.73 -15.10
C VAL A 324 -13.64 -9.21 -15.32
N ASP A 325 -14.27 -8.44 -14.44
CA ASP A 325 -14.36 -6.96 -14.51
C ASP A 325 -13.28 -6.26 -13.67
N ILE A 326 -12.29 -7.01 -13.17
CA ILE A 326 -11.16 -6.45 -12.46
C ILE A 326 -10.09 -6.02 -13.46
N TYR A 327 -9.67 -4.77 -13.32
CA TYR A 327 -8.44 -4.26 -13.90
C TYR A 327 -7.31 -4.34 -12.88
N PHE A 328 -6.13 -4.76 -13.31
CA PHE A 328 -4.94 -4.87 -12.45
C PHE A 328 -3.66 -4.36 -13.13
N SER A 329 -2.81 -3.67 -12.37
CA SER A 329 -1.47 -3.20 -12.79
C SER A 329 -0.38 -4.20 -12.45
N ALA A 330 0.79 -4.12 -13.10
CA ALA A 330 1.94 -5.00 -12.87
C ALA A 330 2.37 -5.06 -11.38
N GLU A 331 2.31 -3.91 -10.72
CA GLU A 331 2.70 -3.73 -9.32
C GLU A 331 1.76 -4.43 -8.34
N PHE A 332 0.50 -4.66 -8.72
CA PHE A 332 -0.46 -5.35 -7.87
C PHE A 332 0.01 -6.77 -7.53
N PHE A 333 0.60 -7.50 -8.47
CA PHE A 333 1.09 -8.85 -8.20
C PHE A 333 2.34 -8.88 -7.31
N ASN A 334 3.15 -7.83 -7.30
CA ASN A 334 4.19 -7.67 -6.27
C ASN A 334 3.54 -7.60 -4.88
N SER A 335 2.42 -6.87 -4.76
CA SER A 335 1.66 -6.81 -3.50
C SER A 335 1.13 -8.17 -3.08
N CYS A 336 0.61 -8.99 -4.01
CA CYS A 336 0.24 -10.38 -3.71
C CYS A 336 1.44 -11.18 -3.18
N GLN A 337 2.61 -11.11 -3.83
CA GLN A 337 3.79 -11.87 -3.45
C GLN A 337 4.39 -11.45 -2.10
N LEU A 338 4.33 -10.16 -1.78
CA LEU A 338 4.84 -9.61 -0.52
C LEU A 338 3.92 -9.92 0.67
N ASN A 339 2.60 -9.97 0.43
CA ASN A 339 1.60 -10.06 1.50
C ASN A 339 0.99 -11.45 1.69
N ALA A 340 1.21 -12.40 0.77
CA ALA A 340 0.83 -13.80 0.93
C ALA A 340 2.05 -14.69 1.21
N GLU A 341 1.93 -15.60 2.18
CA GLU A 341 2.99 -16.53 2.56
C GLU A 341 2.39 -17.88 2.98
N PRO A 342 2.86 -19.02 2.43
CA PRO A 342 2.25 -20.32 2.72
C PRO A 342 2.29 -20.63 4.21
N GLY A 343 1.15 -21.03 4.78
CA GLY A 343 0.99 -21.39 6.18
C GLY A 343 1.15 -20.22 7.16
N LYS A 344 1.20 -18.97 6.68
CA LYS A 344 1.40 -17.80 7.54
C LYS A 344 0.51 -16.62 7.21
N LYS A 345 0.36 -16.25 5.94
CA LYS A 345 -0.36 -15.04 5.54
C LYS A 345 -1.24 -15.28 4.33
N VAL A 346 -2.47 -14.80 4.41
CA VAL A 346 -3.38 -14.65 3.28
C VAL A 346 -3.61 -13.18 3.00
N PHE A 347 -3.63 -12.80 1.72
CA PHE A 347 -3.79 -11.41 1.33
C PHE A 347 -5.19 -11.14 0.77
N TYR A 348 -5.86 -10.14 1.33
CA TYR A 348 -7.17 -9.65 0.93
C TYR A 348 -7.07 -8.19 0.49
N PRO A 349 -6.69 -7.91 -0.77
CA PRO A 349 -6.60 -6.55 -1.28
C PRO A 349 -7.97 -5.85 -1.26
N VAL A 350 -8.00 -4.59 -0.82
CA VAL A 350 -9.19 -3.75 -0.92
C VAL A 350 -9.17 -3.04 -2.27
N VAL A 351 -10.20 -3.31 -3.08
CA VAL A 351 -10.31 -2.89 -4.48
C VAL A 351 -10.95 -1.51 -4.58
N PHE A 352 -10.48 -0.67 -5.51
CA PHE A 352 -11.16 0.58 -5.84
C PHE A 352 -12.27 0.30 -6.86
N ILE A 353 -13.54 0.49 -6.48
CA ILE A 353 -14.66 0.33 -7.41
C ILE A 353 -14.90 1.65 -8.14
N LEU A 354 -14.99 1.58 -9.47
CA LEU A 354 -15.35 2.74 -10.29
C LEU A 354 -16.86 2.96 -10.31
N TYR A 355 -17.27 4.22 -10.30
CA TYR A 355 -18.68 4.58 -10.54
C TYR A 355 -19.01 4.53 -12.03
N ASN A 356 -20.30 4.67 -12.34
CA ASN A 356 -20.78 4.70 -13.70
C ASN A 356 -20.12 5.83 -14.50
N PRO A 357 -19.33 5.53 -15.54
CA PRO A 357 -18.66 6.56 -16.32
C PRO A 357 -19.65 7.49 -17.02
N ALA A 358 -20.84 7.02 -17.38
CA ALA A 358 -21.88 7.87 -17.97
C ALA A 358 -22.39 8.95 -17.00
N ILE A 359 -22.24 8.75 -15.69
CA ILE A 359 -22.62 9.73 -14.66
C ILE A 359 -21.44 10.60 -14.29
N VAL A 360 -20.26 10.00 -14.06
CA VAL A 360 -19.04 10.72 -13.67
C VAL A 360 -18.62 11.70 -14.77
N TYR A 361 -18.74 11.30 -16.03
CA TYR A 361 -18.33 12.08 -17.20
C TYR A 361 -19.53 12.61 -17.99
N ALA A 362 -20.69 12.83 -17.35
CA ALA A 362 -21.92 13.28 -18.01
C ALA A 362 -21.79 14.61 -18.78
N ASN A 363 -20.76 15.41 -18.48
CA ASN A 363 -20.46 16.68 -19.15
C ASN A 363 -19.51 16.52 -20.36
N GLN A 364 -19.15 15.28 -20.73
CA GLN A 364 -18.33 14.95 -21.88
C GLN A 364 -19.17 14.16 -22.89
N ASP A 365 -19.00 14.41 -24.18
CA ASP A 365 -19.73 13.68 -25.23
C ASP A 365 -19.37 12.19 -25.26
N VAL A 366 -18.13 11.86 -24.89
CA VAL A 366 -17.61 10.49 -24.83
C VAL A 366 -16.83 10.32 -23.53
N PRO A 367 -17.14 9.30 -22.71
CA PRO A 367 -16.33 8.99 -21.54
C PRO A 367 -14.87 8.70 -21.93
N PRO A 368 -13.90 9.06 -21.08
CA PRO A 368 -12.49 8.83 -21.34
C PRO A 368 -12.17 7.33 -21.41
N SER A 369 -10.99 6.97 -21.91
CA SER A 369 -10.59 5.55 -21.99
C SER A 369 -10.51 4.92 -20.59
N VAL A 370 -10.55 3.60 -20.51
CA VAL A 370 -10.52 2.89 -19.22
C VAL A 370 -9.29 3.29 -18.42
N GLU A 371 -8.13 3.36 -19.05
CA GLU A 371 -6.85 3.73 -18.45
C GLU A 371 -6.89 5.13 -17.81
N GLN A 372 -7.59 6.07 -18.45
CA GLN A 372 -7.78 7.43 -17.94
C GLN A 372 -8.79 7.50 -16.79
N GLN A 373 -9.66 6.49 -16.65
CA GLN A 373 -10.61 6.36 -15.53
C GLN A 373 -9.97 5.75 -14.28
N LEU A 374 -8.81 5.09 -14.39
CA LEU A 374 -8.08 4.42 -13.29
C LEU A 374 -7.40 5.42 -12.33
N VAL A 375 -8.20 6.32 -11.76
CA VAL A 375 -7.74 7.36 -10.84
C VAL A 375 -8.46 7.24 -9.51
N HIS A 376 -7.69 7.34 -8.41
CA HIS A 376 -8.23 7.34 -7.06
C HIS A 376 -8.75 8.74 -6.72
N LYS A 377 -10.01 9.00 -7.04
CA LYS A 377 -10.70 10.24 -6.66
C LYS A 377 -12.08 9.90 -6.11
N LYS A 378 -12.53 10.68 -5.12
CA LYS A 378 -13.86 10.54 -4.53
C LYS A 378 -15.01 10.63 -5.56
N VAL A 379 -14.76 11.32 -6.69
CA VAL A 379 -15.72 11.47 -7.78
C VAL A 379 -15.69 10.35 -8.80
N SER A 380 -14.60 9.58 -8.89
CA SER A 380 -14.46 8.47 -9.84
C SER A 380 -14.80 7.11 -9.22
N GLY A 381 -14.72 6.98 -7.90
CA GLY A 381 -15.01 5.72 -7.22
C GLY A 381 -14.84 5.77 -5.71
N LEU A 382 -14.80 4.58 -5.09
CA LEU A 382 -14.55 4.39 -3.67
C LEU A 382 -13.78 3.08 -3.40
N TRP A 383 -13.15 3.00 -2.23
CA TRP A 383 -12.56 1.75 -1.72
C TRP A 383 -13.64 0.80 -1.22
N ARG A 384 -13.69 -0.42 -1.75
CA ARG A 384 -14.68 -1.43 -1.39
C ARG A 384 -14.22 -2.24 -0.17
N ASP A 385 -14.27 -1.63 1.00
CA ASP A 385 -13.85 -2.23 2.27
C ASP A 385 -14.78 -3.36 2.78
N PHE A 386 -15.99 -3.48 2.23
CA PHE A 386 -16.97 -4.53 2.53
C PHE A 386 -16.93 -5.76 1.59
N GLY A 387 -16.05 -5.79 0.58
CA GLY A 387 -15.94 -6.92 -0.37
C GLY A 387 -14.72 -7.81 -0.11
N PHE A 388 -14.88 -9.14 -0.18
CA PHE A 388 -13.81 -10.11 0.14
C PHE A 388 -13.50 -11.05 -1.04
N GLY A 389 -14.17 -10.89 -2.18
CA GLY A 389 -14.07 -11.79 -3.32
C GLY A 389 -12.69 -11.84 -4.01
N MET A 390 -11.87 -10.78 -3.89
CA MET A 390 -10.53 -10.72 -4.46
C MET A 390 -9.51 -11.03 -3.37
N THR A 391 -8.75 -12.12 -3.55
CA THR A 391 -7.75 -12.58 -2.56
C THR A 391 -6.54 -13.23 -3.25
N CYS A 392 -5.35 -12.98 -2.70
CA CYS A 392 -4.14 -13.71 -3.07
C CYS A 392 -3.78 -14.69 -1.94
N GLN A 393 -3.76 -15.99 -2.26
CA GLN A 393 -3.61 -17.06 -1.28
C GLN A 393 -2.91 -18.28 -1.86
N TYR A 394 -2.20 -19.03 -1.04
CA TYR A 394 -1.58 -20.26 -1.51
C TYR A 394 -2.61 -21.35 -1.72
N GLN A 395 -2.41 -22.17 -2.76
CA GLN A 395 -3.25 -23.32 -3.00
C GLN A 395 -3.27 -24.23 -1.76
N SER A 396 -2.11 -24.52 -1.17
CA SER A 396 -2.01 -25.36 0.04
C SER A 396 -2.86 -24.82 1.20
N ASP A 397 -2.81 -23.52 1.47
CA ASP A 397 -3.59 -22.86 2.51
C ASP A 397 -5.10 -22.90 2.23
N PHE A 398 -5.49 -22.66 0.99
CA PHE A 398 -6.89 -22.75 0.56
C PHE A 398 -7.46 -24.18 0.69
N LEU A 399 -6.64 -25.18 0.40
CA LEU A 399 -7.00 -26.58 0.61
C LEU A 399 -7.10 -26.93 2.10
N ALA A 400 -6.15 -26.46 2.91
CA ALA A 400 -6.07 -26.74 4.34
C ALA A 400 -7.22 -26.14 5.13
N ILE A 401 -7.69 -24.94 4.77
CA ILE A 401 -8.82 -24.27 5.43
C ILE A 401 -10.19 -24.88 5.05
N GLY A 402 -10.20 -25.92 4.20
CA GLY A 402 -11.41 -26.64 3.81
C GLY A 402 -12.15 -26.06 2.60
N ARG A 403 -11.50 -25.19 1.80
CA ARG A 403 -12.05 -24.61 0.56
C ARG A 403 -13.38 -23.87 0.77
N PHE A 404 -14.11 -23.54 -0.32
CA PHE A 404 -15.50 -23.08 -0.21
C PHE A 404 -16.44 -24.20 0.22
N ASP A 405 -17.48 -23.85 0.98
CA ASP A 405 -18.53 -24.77 1.39
C ASP A 405 -19.55 -24.93 0.26
N MET A 406 -19.56 -26.11 -0.38
CA MET A 406 -20.40 -26.40 -1.53
C MET A 406 -21.86 -26.74 -1.16
N GLU A 407 -22.19 -26.83 0.14
CA GLU A 407 -23.52 -27.19 0.62
C GLU A 407 -24.46 -25.98 0.73
N VAL A 408 -23.90 -24.76 0.79
CA VAL A 408 -24.68 -23.52 0.84
C VAL A 408 -25.26 -23.22 -0.53
N LYS A 409 -26.56 -23.44 -0.69
CA LYS A 409 -27.31 -23.07 -1.90
C LYS A 409 -27.80 -21.62 -1.79
N GLY A 410 -27.20 -20.71 -2.55
CA GLY A 410 -27.57 -19.30 -2.60
C GLY A 410 -26.55 -18.49 -3.38
N TRP A 411 -26.83 -17.20 -3.63
CA TRP A 411 -25.87 -16.27 -4.25
C TRP A 411 -25.50 -15.18 -3.23
N GLY A 412 -24.20 -15.03 -2.96
CA GLY A 412 -23.64 -14.03 -2.07
C GLY A 412 -23.29 -14.54 -0.66
N GLY A 413 -22.20 -14.00 -0.10
CA GLY A 413 -21.70 -14.33 1.24
C GLY A 413 -20.60 -15.38 1.25
N GLU A 414 -20.21 -15.92 0.09
CA GLU A 414 -19.17 -16.94 -0.03
C GLU A 414 -17.80 -16.42 0.35
N ASP A 415 -17.55 -15.18 -0.07
CA ASP A 415 -16.29 -14.49 0.10
C ASP A 415 -16.12 -14.11 1.58
N VAL A 416 -17.22 -13.68 2.21
CA VAL A 416 -17.32 -13.48 3.67
C VAL A 416 -17.08 -14.78 4.42
N HIS A 417 -17.67 -15.90 3.99
CA HIS A 417 -17.50 -17.18 4.68
C HIS A 417 -16.06 -17.69 4.58
N LEU A 418 -15.43 -17.62 3.40
CA LEU A 418 -14.00 -17.94 3.26
C LEU A 418 -13.12 -17.00 4.08
N TYR A 419 -13.44 -15.71 4.09
CA TYR A 419 -12.73 -14.72 4.91
C TYR A 419 -12.82 -15.05 6.40
N HIS A 420 -14.01 -15.40 6.90
CA HIS A 420 -14.21 -15.84 8.28
C HIS A 420 -13.43 -17.12 8.61
N LYS A 421 -13.38 -18.08 7.68
CA LYS A 421 -12.54 -19.28 7.84
C LYS A 421 -11.08 -18.92 8.10
N TYR A 422 -10.53 -17.95 7.36
CA TYR A 422 -9.16 -17.48 7.61
C TYR A 422 -9.02 -16.68 8.91
N LEU A 423 -9.98 -15.83 9.27
CA LEU A 423 -9.96 -15.10 10.54
C LEU A 423 -9.99 -16.03 11.77
N HIS A 424 -10.66 -17.18 11.66
CA HIS A 424 -10.72 -18.20 12.70
C HIS A 424 -9.62 -19.26 12.59
N GLY A 425 -8.75 -19.16 11.57
CA GLY A 425 -7.61 -20.05 11.36
C GLY A 425 -6.32 -19.51 11.95
N ASP A 426 -5.22 -20.22 11.68
CA ASP A 426 -3.89 -19.87 12.18
C ASP A 426 -3.14 -18.84 11.29
N LEU A 427 -3.73 -18.45 10.15
CA LEU A 427 -3.11 -17.55 9.19
C LEU A 427 -3.40 -16.09 9.53
N ILE A 428 -2.41 -15.23 9.36
CA ILE A 428 -2.58 -13.78 9.46
C ILE A 428 -3.28 -13.28 8.19
N VAL A 429 -4.41 -12.61 8.37
CA VAL A 429 -5.14 -11.96 7.29
C VAL A 429 -4.57 -10.55 7.07
N ILE A 430 -3.90 -10.33 5.94
CA ILE A 430 -3.43 -9.01 5.53
C ILE A 430 -4.50 -8.37 4.65
N ARG A 431 -5.06 -7.23 5.07
CA ARG A 431 -6.09 -6.49 4.32
C ARG A 431 -5.74 -5.02 4.24
N THR A 432 -5.56 -4.51 3.02
CA THR A 432 -5.21 -3.09 2.78
C THR A 432 -5.66 -2.63 1.38
N PRO A 433 -6.02 -1.35 1.20
CA PRO A 433 -6.17 -0.73 -0.12
C PRO A 433 -4.95 -0.93 -1.00
N VAL A 434 -5.20 -1.25 -2.27
CA VAL A 434 -4.15 -1.42 -3.28
C VAL A 434 -4.41 -0.52 -4.48
N THR A 435 -3.41 0.28 -4.84
CA THR A 435 -3.50 1.27 -5.92
C THR A 435 -3.56 0.64 -7.32
N GLY A 436 -3.14 -0.61 -7.45
CA GLY A 436 -3.08 -1.34 -8.71
C GLY A 436 -4.30 -2.19 -9.02
N LEU A 437 -5.41 -2.08 -8.28
CA LEU A 437 -6.57 -2.97 -8.44
C LEU A 437 -7.87 -2.17 -8.50
N PHE A 438 -8.55 -2.26 -9.64
CA PHE A 438 -9.80 -1.57 -9.89
C PHE A 438 -10.89 -2.56 -10.29
N HIS A 439 -12.11 -2.33 -9.81
CA HIS A 439 -13.28 -3.01 -10.31
C HIS A 439 -14.00 -2.06 -11.24
N LEU A 440 -14.05 -2.42 -12.52
CA LEU A 440 -14.70 -1.62 -13.55
C LEU A 440 -16.20 -1.61 -13.30
N TRP A 441 -16.83 -0.47 -13.60
CA TRP A 441 -18.28 -0.37 -13.45
C TRP A 441 -18.98 -1.28 -14.47
N HIS A 442 -19.99 -2.01 -14.00
CA HIS A 442 -20.93 -2.71 -14.85
C HIS A 442 -22.30 -2.77 -14.17
N GLU A 443 -23.36 -2.94 -14.95
CA GLU A 443 -24.71 -3.09 -14.42
C GLU A 443 -24.84 -4.37 -13.58
N LYS A 444 -25.54 -4.27 -12.46
CA LYS A 444 -25.82 -5.38 -11.55
C LYS A 444 -27.30 -5.74 -11.64
N HIS A 445 -27.59 -6.91 -12.18
CA HIS A 445 -28.93 -7.48 -12.19
C HIS A 445 -29.08 -8.34 -10.94
N CYS A 446 -29.77 -7.85 -9.91
CA CYS A 446 -29.93 -8.58 -8.66
C CYS A 446 -31.41 -8.74 -8.31
N ALA A 447 -31.79 -9.97 -7.94
CA ALA A 447 -33.16 -10.33 -7.61
C ALA A 447 -33.57 -9.83 -6.22
N GLU A 448 -32.72 -9.86 -5.17
CA GLU A 448 -33.14 -9.42 -3.82
C GLU A 448 -32.03 -9.13 -2.78
N MET A 449 -30.76 -9.56 -2.94
CA MET A 449 -29.74 -9.42 -1.87
C MET A 449 -28.51 -8.55 -2.18
N CYS A 450 -28.44 -7.89 -3.34
CA CYS A 450 -27.40 -6.88 -3.59
C CYS A 450 -27.79 -5.49 -3.08
N ILE A 451 -28.82 -5.40 -2.23
CA ILE A 451 -29.49 -4.13 -1.90
C ILE A 451 -28.50 -3.14 -1.31
N GLU A 452 -27.56 -3.54 -0.44
CA GLU A 452 -26.60 -2.60 0.16
C GLU A 452 -25.58 -2.07 -0.84
N SER A 453 -24.95 -2.95 -1.65
CA SER A 453 -24.00 -2.52 -2.68
C SER A 453 -24.68 -1.73 -3.80
N LYS A 454 -25.95 -2.03 -4.10
CA LYS A 454 -26.76 -1.33 -5.09
C LYS A 454 -27.24 0.01 -4.53
N ALA A 455 -27.74 0.06 -3.30
CA ALA A 455 -28.21 1.27 -2.63
C ALA A 455 -27.08 2.27 -2.39
N MET A 456 -25.89 1.83 -1.97
CA MET A 456 -24.75 2.72 -1.81
C MET A 456 -24.30 3.30 -3.16
N ASN A 457 -24.24 2.46 -4.21
CA ASN A 457 -23.95 2.95 -5.56
C ASN A 457 -25.04 3.91 -6.06
N GLU A 458 -26.33 3.60 -5.87
CA GLU A 458 -27.46 4.42 -6.31
C GLU A 458 -27.55 5.75 -5.55
N GLU A 459 -27.28 5.76 -4.25
CA GLU A 459 -27.26 6.98 -3.43
C GLU A 459 -26.14 7.91 -3.86
N ILE A 460 -24.95 7.35 -4.12
CA ILE A 460 -23.80 8.10 -4.63
C ILE A 460 -24.05 8.56 -6.07
N GLU A 461 -24.61 7.72 -6.94
CA GLU A 461 -25.03 8.10 -8.29
C GLU A 461 -26.05 9.24 -8.26
N MET A 462 -27.03 9.19 -7.35
CA MET A 462 -27.99 10.28 -7.14
C MET A 462 -27.28 11.57 -6.69
N HIS A 463 -26.30 11.47 -5.77
CA HIS A 463 -25.52 12.62 -5.32
C HIS A 463 -24.69 13.23 -6.46
N LEU A 464 -24.01 12.39 -7.24
CA LEU A 464 -23.21 12.81 -8.39
C LEU A 464 -24.08 13.42 -9.49
N ARG A 465 -25.26 12.85 -9.79
CA ARG A 465 -26.25 13.44 -10.69
C ARG A 465 -26.66 14.83 -10.20
N LYS A 466 -27.02 14.98 -8.92
CA LYS A 466 -27.36 16.29 -8.34
C LYS A 466 -26.22 17.31 -8.46
N GLN A 467 -24.97 16.88 -8.29
CA GLN A 467 -23.81 17.75 -8.50
C GLN A 467 -23.64 18.14 -9.98
N ALA A 468 -23.72 17.17 -10.90
CA ALA A 468 -23.62 17.40 -12.35
C ALA A 468 -24.69 18.39 -12.85
N TYR A 469 -25.95 18.23 -12.42
CA TYR A 469 -27.04 19.17 -12.72
C TYR A 469 -26.76 20.58 -12.17
N ARG A 470 -26.23 20.70 -10.95
CA ARG A 470 -25.87 22.00 -10.34
C ARG A 470 -24.73 22.70 -11.09
N THR A 471 -23.74 21.96 -11.58
CA THR A 471 -22.66 22.53 -12.40
C THR A 471 -23.15 22.99 -13.77
N ASN A 472 -24.02 22.22 -14.43
CA ASN A 472 -24.56 22.61 -15.74
C ASN A 472 -25.50 23.82 -15.66
N SER A 473 -26.30 23.93 -14.59
CA SER A 473 -27.13 25.11 -14.34
C SER A 473 -26.32 26.38 -14.05
N LYS A 474 -25.07 26.27 -13.59
CA LYS A 474 -24.18 27.42 -13.36
C LYS A 474 -23.36 27.81 -14.59
N ALA A 475 -23.12 26.87 -15.52
CA ALA A 475 -22.39 27.14 -16.76
C ALA A 475 -23.29 27.74 -17.86
N ALA A 476 -24.61 27.61 -17.74
CA ALA A 476 -25.61 28.13 -18.67
C ALA A 476 -26.29 29.44 -18.21
N GLY A 477 -25.77 30.09 -17.15
CA GLY A 477 -26.33 31.30 -16.52
C GLY A 477 -25.50 32.55 -16.77
#